data_AF-A0A7W1JYD7-F1
#
_entry.id   AF-A0A7W1JYD7-F1
#
_cell.length_a   1.000
_cell.length_b   1.000
_cell.length_c   1.000
_cell.angle_alpha   90.00
_cell.angle_beta   90.00
_cell.angle_gamma   90.00
#
_symmetry.space_group_name_H-M   'P 1'
#
loop_
_entity.id
_entity.type
_entity.pdbx_description
1 polymer ?
#
loop_
_entity_poly.entity_id
_entity_poly.type
_entity_poly.pdbx_seq_one_letter_code
_entity_poly.pdbx_strand_id
1 'polypeptide(L)'
;MILDDPLQAGDDEHRPTFIAYVLGKLIEDDVQVIVLTHDGRTSKQIHHLHERLPVVGFALSLDKPFEGTTVTRTTNTAEALLQRAKVYLDSDDAQLRGSAATKLREAAERIAKEIIVKSRNATGESCSLAEYDGVTLGLLIRQITPYLTQADHPGKWTVIGDWLNPGTRDDTPPPKNELKMAFGYLREFVKVYLRGSPVSVAT
;
A
#
# COMPACT_ATOMS: atom_id res chain seq x y z
N MET A 1 21.55 2.73 13.24
CA MET A 1 21.20 3.11 14.63
C MET A 1 19.83 2.56 14.97
N ILE A 2 19.63 2.08 16.21
CA ILE A 2 18.35 1.55 16.69
C ILE A 2 17.87 2.46 17.84
N LEU A 3 16.64 2.95 17.73
CA LEU A 3 15.99 3.80 18.73
C LEU A 3 14.81 3.01 19.31
N ASP A 4 14.93 2.63 20.58
CA ASP A 4 13.90 1.86 21.29
C ASP A 4 13.02 2.80 22.11
N ASP A 5 11.77 2.94 21.68
CA ASP A 5 10.75 3.81 22.23
C ASP A 5 11.26 5.22 22.60
N PRO A 6 11.80 5.98 21.63
CA PRO A 6 12.55 7.22 21.86
C PRO A 6 11.70 8.37 22.44
N LEU A 7 10.40 8.15 22.61
CA LEU A 7 9.41 9.09 23.14
C LEU A 7 8.65 8.47 24.34
N GLN A 8 9.36 7.70 25.19
CA GLN A 8 8.77 7.03 26.35
C GLN A 8 7.88 7.97 27.19
N ALA A 9 6.65 7.50 27.41
CA ALA A 9 5.57 8.05 28.25
C ALA A 9 5.74 9.47 28.80
N GLY A 10 5.24 10.47 28.08
CA GLY A 10 4.73 11.69 28.73
C GLY A 10 4.85 13.00 27.96
N ASP A 11 5.80 13.13 27.03
CA ASP A 11 6.06 14.44 26.41
C ASP A 11 5.62 14.52 24.95
N ASP A 12 4.32 14.79 24.79
CA ASP A 12 3.70 15.09 23.49
C ASP A 12 4.37 16.31 22.80
N GLU A 13 5.00 17.22 23.55
CA GLU A 13 5.68 18.42 23.00
C GLU A 13 7.00 18.07 22.33
N HIS A 14 7.66 16.99 22.75
CA HIS A 14 8.94 16.57 22.16
C HIS A 14 8.79 15.71 20.90
N ARG A 15 7.60 15.12 20.66
CA ARG A 15 7.35 14.30 19.46
C ARG A 15 7.63 15.05 18.14
N PRO A 16 7.11 16.26 17.88
CA PRO A 16 7.41 16.98 16.65
C PRO A 16 8.91 17.26 16.50
N THR A 17 9.58 17.60 17.60
CA THR A 17 11.01 17.91 17.59
C THR A 17 11.86 16.69 17.24
N PHE A 18 11.56 15.55 17.86
CA PHE A 18 12.23 14.29 17.56
C PHE A 18 12.04 13.88 16.11
N ILE A 19 10.80 13.90 15.60
CA ILE A 19 10.50 13.41 14.25
C ILE A 19 11.05 14.34 13.17
N ALA A 20 10.92 15.65 13.33
CA ALA A 20 11.33 16.61 12.31
C ALA A 20 12.84 16.89 12.35
N TYR A 21 13.41 17.09 13.54
CA TYR A 21 14.80 17.54 13.67
C TYR A 21 15.76 16.40 13.97
N VAL A 22 15.49 15.56 14.98
CA VAL A 22 16.44 14.49 15.35
C VAL A 22 16.50 13.43 14.26
N LEU A 23 15.35 12.85 13.87
CA LEU A 23 15.30 11.90 12.77
C LEU A 23 15.73 12.54 11.45
N GLY A 24 15.30 13.78 11.19
CA GLY A 24 15.72 14.53 10.00
C GLY A 24 17.24 14.64 9.89
N LYS A 25 17.92 15.04 10.97
CA LYS A 25 19.38 15.15 10.99
C LYS A 25 20.10 13.83 10.82
N LEU A 26 19.65 12.78 11.50
CA LEU A 26 20.22 11.45 11.34
C LEU A 26 20.14 10.98 9.88
N ILE A 27 19.01 11.24 9.22
CA ILE A 27 18.82 10.90 7.82
C ILE A 27 19.70 11.78 6.91
N GLU A 28 19.77 13.09 7.17
CA GLU A 28 20.65 14.02 6.43
C GLU A 28 22.12 13.61 6.52
N ASP A 29 22.54 13.06 7.67
CA ASP A 29 23.88 12.55 7.93
C ASP A 29 24.09 11.11 7.39
N ASP A 30 23.19 10.62 6.53
CA ASP A 30 23.20 9.28 5.91
C ASP A 30 23.21 8.11 6.91
N VAL A 31 22.63 8.33 8.10
CA VAL A 31 22.51 7.29 9.13
C VAL A 31 21.25 6.46 8.86
N GLN A 32 21.41 5.15 8.66
CA GLN A 32 20.28 4.23 8.68
C GLN A 32 19.68 4.15 10.09
N VAL A 33 18.39 4.46 10.23
CA VAL A 33 17.68 4.45 11.52
C VAL A 33 16.57 3.40 11.54
N ILE A 34 16.51 2.61 12.61
CA ILE A 34 15.40 1.72 12.96
C ILE A 34 14.74 2.29 14.21
N VAL A 35 13.44 2.59 14.14
CA VAL A 35 12.66 3.09 15.28
C VAL A 35 11.68 2.03 15.73
N LEU A 36 11.78 1.62 16.99
CA LEU A 36 10.78 0.79 17.66
C LEU A 36 9.90 1.72 18.48
N THR A 37 8.58 1.62 18.32
CA THR A 37 7.64 2.41 19.11
C THR A 37 6.32 1.69 19.24
N HIS A 38 5.68 1.84 20.40
CA HIS A 38 4.31 1.43 20.62
C HIS A 38 3.30 2.55 20.33
N ASP A 39 3.78 3.79 20.13
CA ASP A 39 2.93 4.96 19.83
C ASP A 39 2.57 5.01 18.33
N GLY A 40 1.34 4.61 18.02
CA GLY A 40 0.79 4.67 16.67
C GLY A 40 0.74 6.09 16.07
N ARG A 41 0.71 7.16 16.89
CA ARG A 41 0.76 8.55 16.41
C ARG A 41 2.16 8.91 15.92
N THR A 42 3.20 8.52 16.67
CA THR A 42 4.60 8.68 16.28
C THR A 42 4.89 7.96 14.97
N SER A 43 4.51 6.68 14.85
CA SER A 43 4.67 5.92 13.60
C SER A 43 4.02 6.63 12.40
N LYS A 44 2.77 7.09 12.54
CA LYS A 44 2.06 7.82 11.47
C LYS A 44 2.77 9.12 11.08
N GLN A 45 3.23 9.90 12.05
CA GLN A 45 3.89 11.18 11.79
C GLN A 45 5.25 11.01 11.13
N ILE A 46 6.04 10.00 11.52
CA ILE A 46 7.28 9.62 10.82
C ILE A 46 6.98 9.33 9.35
N HIS A 47 5.95 8.51 9.08
CA HIS A 47 5.56 8.18 7.71
C HIS A 47 5.11 9.39 6.89
N HIS A 48 4.42 10.35 7.50
CA HIS A 48 3.97 11.56 6.79
C HIS A 48 5.12 12.52 6.50
N LEU A 49 5.96 12.82 7.50
CA LEU A 49 7.05 13.80 7.34
C LEU A 49 8.16 13.29 6.41
N HIS A 50 8.39 11.99 6.40
CA HIS A 50 9.45 11.34 5.62
C HIS A 50 8.90 10.53 4.44
N GLU A 51 7.70 10.85 3.95
CA GLU A 51 6.99 10.05 2.92
C GLU A 51 7.77 9.90 1.61
N ARG A 52 8.67 10.84 1.31
CA ARG A 52 9.51 10.87 0.11
C ARG A 52 10.72 9.93 0.21
N LEU A 53 11.01 9.44 1.40
CA LEU A 53 12.09 8.49 1.65
C LEU A 53 11.54 7.07 1.60
N PRO A 54 12.38 6.04 1.35
CA PRO A 54 11.96 4.63 1.33
C PRO A 54 11.69 4.09 2.76
N VAL A 55 10.89 4.80 3.55
CA VAL A 55 10.54 4.42 4.92
C VAL A 55 9.73 3.13 4.89
N VAL A 56 10.21 2.11 5.60
CA VAL A 56 9.52 0.84 5.77
C VAL A 56 8.99 0.74 7.20
N GLY A 57 7.69 0.54 7.34
CA GLY A 57 7.01 0.32 8.61
C GLY A 57 6.57 -1.13 8.74
N PHE A 58 6.62 -1.63 9.98
CA PHE A 58 6.12 -2.94 10.38
C PHE A 58 5.29 -2.80 11.66
N ALA A 59 4.22 -3.58 11.75
CA ALA A 59 3.48 -3.84 12.97
C ALA A 59 3.87 -5.24 13.45
N LEU A 60 4.22 -5.33 14.73
CA LEU A 60 4.53 -6.57 15.41
C LEU A 60 3.33 -6.91 16.29
N SER A 61 2.70 -8.06 16.10
CA SER A 61 1.67 -8.57 17.01
C SER A 61 2.13 -9.89 17.63
N LEU A 62 1.78 -10.08 18.91
CA LEU A 62 1.99 -11.33 19.63
C LEU A 62 0.65 -11.78 20.20
N ASP A 63 -0.23 -12.24 19.30
CA ASP A 63 -1.60 -12.61 19.67
C ASP A 63 -1.63 -13.94 20.45
N LYS A 64 -0.72 -14.86 20.09
CA LYS A 64 -0.56 -16.17 20.76
C LYS A 64 0.93 -16.41 21.01
N PRO A 65 1.40 -16.30 22.27
CA PRO A 65 2.84 -16.39 22.58
C PRO A 65 3.56 -17.64 22.08
N PHE A 66 2.86 -18.78 22.01
CA PHE A 66 3.42 -20.05 21.54
C PHE A 66 3.57 -20.14 20.01
N GLU A 67 2.84 -19.30 19.25
CA GLU A 67 2.95 -19.21 17.79
C GLU A 67 4.05 -18.20 17.36
N GLY A 68 4.58 -17.41 18.32
CA GLY A 68 5.60 -16.40 18.08
C GLY A 68 5.04 -15.05 17.59
N THR A 69 5.93 -14.09 17.36
CA THR A 69 5.58 -12.74 16.89
C THR A 69 5.25 -12.76 15.40
N THR A 70 4.07 -12.24 15.05
CA THR A 70 3.70 -11.98 13.66
C THR A 70 4.20 -10.60 13.24
N VAL A 71 4.95 -10.55 12.14
CA VAL A 71 5.48 -9.31 11.57
C VAL A 71 4.67 -8.96 10.33
N THR A 72 3.93 -7.85 10.38
CA THR A 72 3.13 -7.35 9.25
C THR A 72 3.71 -6.05 8.75
N ARG A 73 4.13 -5.97 7.49
CA ARG A 73 4.55 -4.70 6.88
C ARG A 73 3.34 -3.75 6.81
N THR A 74 3.49 -2.51 7.26
CA THR A 74 2.41 -1.50 7.31
C THR A 74 2.55 -0.44 6.21
N THR A 75 3.76 -0.20 5.72
CA THR A 75 4.04 0.70 4.59
C THR A 75 3.99 -0.01 3.25
N ASN A 76 3.64 0.73 2.20
CA ASN A 76 3.56 0.22 0.82
C ASN A 76 2.69 -1.04 0.70
N THR A 77 1.75 -1.21 1.64
CA THR A 77 0.67 -2.17 1.51
C THR A 77 -0.34 -1.64 0.51
N ALA A 78 -1.06 -2.55 -0.14
CA ALA A 78 -2.24 -2.22 -0.94
C ALA A 78 -3.16 -1.19 -0.24
N GLU A 79 -3.38 -1.36 1.06
CA GLU A 79 -4.28 -0.53 1.85
C GLU A 79 -3.74 0.88 2.09
N ALA A 80 -2.45 1.01 2.43
CA ALA A 80 -1.82 2.30 2.63
C ALA A 80 -1.83 3.13 1.34
N LEU A 81 -1.54 2.50 0.20
CA LEU A 81 -1.59 3.15 -1.12
C LEU A 81 -3.02 3.58 -1.48
N LEU A 82 -4.02 2.75 -1.21
CA LEU A 82 -5.42 3.14 -1.40
C LEU A 82 -5.81 4.36 -0.53
N GLN A 83 -5.42 4.40 0.74
CA GLN A 83 -5.73 5.54 1.60
C GLN A 83 -5.07 6.84 1.11
N ARG A 84 -3.86 6.78 0.54
CA ARG A 84 -3.20 7.95 -0.07
C ARG A 84 -4.00 8.51 -1.24
N ALA A 85 -4.62 7.66 -2.04
CA ALA A 85 -5.48 8.11 -3.14
C ALA A 85 -6.78 8.77 -2.64
N LYS A 86 -7.32 8.27 -1.51
CA LYS A 86 -8.61 8.70 -0.96
C LYS A 86 -8.73 10.21 -0.75
N VAL A 87 -7.64 10.87 -0.35
CA VAL A 87 -7.60 12.31 -0.05
C VAL A 87 -7.96 13.18 -1.28
N TYR A 88 -7.75 12.65 -2.48
CA TYR A 88 -7.93 13.39 -3.73
C TYR A 88 -9.22 13.02 -4.49
N LEU A 89 -9.94 11.97 -4.07
CA LEU A 89 -11.09 11.43 -4.81
C LEU A 89 -12.26 12.40 -4.93
N ASP A 90 -12.39 13.34 -4.00
CA ASP A 90 -13.48 14.30 -3.96
C ASP A 90 -13.14 15.64 -4.62
N SER A 91 -11.93 15.79 -5.16
CA SER A 91 -11.52 17.06 -5.76
C SER A 91 -12.17 17.28 -7.12
N ASP A 92 -12.64 18.50 -7.36
CA ASP A 92 -13.12 18.95 -8.66
C ASP A 92 -11.96 19.49 -9.54
N ASP A 93 -10.79 19.72 -8.94
CA ASP A 93 -9.58 20.17 -9.61
C ASP A 93 -8.98 19.04 -10.47
N ALA A 94 -8.72 19.33 -11.75
CA ALA A 94 -8.19 18.37 -12.72
C ALA A 94 -6.80 17.83 -12.32
N GLN A 95 -5.89 18.67 -11.84
CA GLN A 95 -4.55 18.26 -11.43
C GLN A 95 -4.61 17.34 -10.21
N LEU A 96 -5.50 17.62 -9.25
CA LEU A 96 -5.72 16.75 -8.10
C LEU A 96 -6.38 15.43 -8.51
N ARG A 97 -7.29 15.42 -9.49
CA ARG A 97 -7.82 14.18 -10.08
C ARG A 97 -6.76 13.36 -10.81
N GLY A 98 -5.84 13.99 -11.54
CA GLY A 98 -4.68 13.31 -12.14
C GLY A 98 -3.76 12.69 -11.08
N SER A 99 -3.58 13.39 -9.95
CA SER A 99 -2.85 12.87 -8.80
C SER A 99 -3.57 11.67 -8.16
N ALA A 100 -4.90 11.72 -8.05
CA ALA A 100 -5.71 10.61 -7.58
C ALA A 100 -5.57 9.38 -8.50
N ALA A 101 -5.69 9.57 -9.81
CA ALA A 101 -5.55 8.50 -10.80
C ALA A 101 -4.18 7.82 -10.71
N THR A 102 -3.11 8.60 -10.59
CA THR A 102 -1.74 8.08 -10.43
C THR A 102 -1.60 7.24 -9.17
N LYS A 103 -2.10 7.73 -8.03
CA LYS A 103 -2.05 7.01 -6.74
C LYS A 103 -2.92 5.75 -6.76
N LEU A 104 -4.09 5.79 -7.41
CA LEU A 104 -4.93 4.61 -7.60
C LEU A 104 -4.23 3.59 -8.49
N ARG A 105 -3.49 4.01 -9.52
CA ARG A 105 -2.73 3.10 -10.38
C ARG A 105 -1.65 2.38 -9.59
N GLU A 106 -0.85 3.12 -8.81
CA GLU A 106 0.16 2.54 -7.91
C GLU A 106 -0.47 1.52 -6.94
N ALA A 107 -1.63 1.87 -6.36
CA ALA A 107 -2.37 0.96 -5.49
C ALA A 107 -2.87 -0.29 -6.24
N ALA A 108 -3.41 -0.13 -7.45
CA ALA A 108 -3.89 -1.21 -8.30
C ALA A 108 -2.77 -2.18 -8.67
N GLU A 109 -1.61 -1.65 -9.09
CA GLU A 109 -0.43 -2.46 -9.38
C GLU A 109 0.04 -3.23 -8.15
N ARG A 110 0.06 -2.58 -6.98
CA ARG A 110 0.43 -3.24 -5.74
C ARG A 110 -0.53 -4.36 -5.36
N ILE A 111 -1.84 -4.11 -5.44
CA ILE A 111 -2.88 -5.10 -5.15
C ILE A 111 -2.74 -6.29 -6.09
N ALA A 112 -2.57 -6.03 -7.39
CA ALA A 112 -2.41 -7.09 -8.39
C ALA A 112 -1.20 -7.99 -8.06
N LYS A 113 -0.05 -7.40 -7.75
CA LYS A 113 1.16 -8.13 -7.35
C LYS A 113 0.94 -8.96 -6.08
N GLU A 114 0.29 -8.40 -5.06
CA GLU A 114 -0.01 -9.13 -3.82
C GLU A 114 -0.97 -10.31 -4.05
N ILE A 115 -1.96 -10.17 -4.94
CA ILE A 115 -2.87 -11.27 -5.32
C ILE A 115 -2.08 -12.40 -5.99
N ILE A 116 -1.25 -12.09 -6.99
CA ILE A 116 -0.46 -13.11 -7.71
C ILE A 116 0.46 -13.84 -6.75
N VAL A 117 1.23 -13.09 -5.95
CA VAL A 117 2.19 -13.66 -4.99
C VAL A 117 1.47 -14.54 -3.97
N LYS A 118 0.32 -14.09 -3.43
CA LYS A 118 -0.46 -14.90 -2.48
C LYS A 118 -0.97 -16.19 -3.13
N SER A 119 -1.50 -16.12 -4.35
CA SER A 119 -2.04 -17.28 -5.06
C SER A 119 -0.94 -18.28 -5.47
N ARG A 120 0.19 -17.81 -6.04
CA ARG A 120 1.33 -18.67 -6.43
C ARG A 120 1.92 -19.39 -5.21
N ASN A 121 2.14 -18.66 -4.12
CA ASN A 121 2.64 -19.26 -2.88
C ASN A 121 1.65 -20.27 -2.28
N ALA A 122 0.34 -20.00 -2.35
CA ALA A 122 -0.68 -20.96 -1.90
C ALA A 122 -0.68 -22.27 -2.72
N THR A 123 -0.25 -22.22 -3.98
CA THR A 123 -0.07 -23.40 -4.85
C THR A 123 1.33 -24.03 -4.76
N GLY A 124 2.18 -23.58 -3.83
CA GLY A 124 3.52 -24.13 -3.60
C GLY A 124 4.61 -23.57 -4.52
N GLU A 125 4.30 -22.58 -5.34
CA GLU A 125 5.27 -21.89 -6.19
C GLU A 125 5.83 -20.68 -5.44
N SER A 126 7.07 -20.79 -4.97
CA SER A 126 7.72 -19.71 -4.22
C SER A 126 7.86 -18.48 -5.11
N CYS A 127 7.21 -17.39 -4.70
CA CYS A 127 7.21 -16.14 -5.44
C CYS A 127 7.24 -14.94 -4.48
N SER A 128 7.89 -13.86 -4.90
CA SER A 128 7.99 -12.60 -4.15
C SER A 128 7.55 -11.39 -4.97
N LEU A 129 7.28 -10.29 -4.29
CA LEU A 129 6.89 -9.02 -4.93
C LEU A 129 7.98 -8.43 -5.83
N ALA A 130 9.25 -8.73 -5.55
CA ALA A 130 10.40 -8.23 -6.30
C ALA A 130 10.44 -8.75 -7.75
N GLU A 131 9.84 -9.92 -8.01
CA GLU A 131 9.71 -10.47 -9.37
C GLU A 131 8.84 -9.61 -10.29
N TYR A 132 8.08 -8.67 -9.74
CA TYR A 132 7.19 -7.78 -10.49
C TYR A 132 7.63 -6.32 -10.42
N ASP A 133 8.87 -6.04 -10.05
CA ASP A 133 9.40 -4.68 -10.09
C ASP A 133 9.43 -4.16 -11.53
N GLY A 134 8.97 -2.92 -11.73
CA GLY A 134 8.84 -2.31 -13.07
C GLY A 134 7.68 -2.84 -13.94
N VAL A 135 6.94 -3.86 -13.50
CA VAL A 135 5.78 -4.37 -14.26
C VAL A 135 4.60 -3.41 -14.11
N THR A 136 4.03 -3.00 -15.25
CA THR A 136 2.93 -2.04 -15.35
C THR A 136 1.56 -2.69 -15.15
N LEU A 137 0.57 -1.87 -14.78
CA LEU A 137 -0.82 -2.32 -14.57
C LEU A 137 -1.39 -3.14 -15.74
N GLY A 138 -1.15 -2.76 -16.99
CA GLY A 138 -1.68 -3.47 -18.16
C GLY A 138 -1.18 -4.92 -18.28
N LEU A 139 0.09 -5.18 -17.92
CA LEU A 139 0.63 -6.54 -17.87
C LEU A 139 0.08 -7.30 -16.66
N LEU A 140 0.01 -6.62 -15.51
CA LEU A 140 -0.53 -7.21 -14.28
C LEU A 140 -1.98 -7.65 -14.43
N ILE A 141 -2.84 -6.89 -15.12
CA ILE A 141 -4.25 -7.26 -15.38
C ILE A 141 -4.33 -8.63 -16.08
N ARG A 142 -3.45 -8.90 -17.06
CA ARG A 142 -3.41 -10.19 -17.75
C ARG A 142 -2.96 -11.31 -16.83
N GLN A 143 -1.96 -11.03 -15.99
CA GLN A 143 -1.38 -12.01 -15.06
C GLN A 143 -2.27 -12.33 -13.86
N ILE A 144 -3.06 -11.37 -13.35
CA ILE A 144 -3.96 -11.61 -12.22
C ILE A 144 -5.20 -12.42 -12.61
N THR A 145 -5.64 -12.32 -13.87
CA THR A 145 -6.93 -12.83 -14.34
C THR A 145 -7.19 -14.30 -13.95
N PRO A 146 -6.22 -15.24 -14.08
CA PRO A 146 -6.41 -16.63 -13.67
C PRO A 146 -6.68 -16.83 -12.17
N TYR A 147 -6.30 -15.88 -11.33
CA TYR A 147 -6.46 -15.95 -9.88
C TYR A 147 -7.76 -15.30 -9.37
N LEU A 148 -8.56 -14.71 -10.27
CA LEU A 148 -9.80 -14.04 -9.90
C LEU A 148 -10.96 -15.04 -9.86
N THR A 149 -11.47 -15.27 -8.65
CA THR A 149 -12.55 -16.24 -8.39
C THR A 149 -13.97 -15.76 -8.68
N GLN A 150 -14.22 -14.45 -8.77
CA GLN A 150 -15.56 -13.92 -9.05
C GLN A 150 -15.69 -13.52 -10.53
N ALA A 151 -16.86 -13.80 -11.12
CA ALA A 151 -17.08 -13.72 -12.56
C ALA A 151 -16.91 -12.30 -13.14
N ASP A 152 -17.26 -11.26 -12.39
CA ASP A 152 -17.20 -9.86 -12.82
C ASP A 152 -15.83 -9.20 -12.53
N HIS A 153 -14.98 -9.82 -11.72
CA HIS A 153 -13.71 -9.24 -11.30
C HIS A 153 -12.71 -9.03 -12.44
N PRO A 154 -12.54 -9.97 -13.39
CA PRO A 154 -11.70 -9.71 -14.57
C PRO A 154 -12.15 -8.45 -15.33
N GLY A 155 -13.47 -8.27 -15.52
CA GLY A 155 -14.04 -7.09 -16.17
C GLY A 155 -13.75 -5.80 -15.41
N LYS A 156 -13.91 -5.81 -14.08
CA LYS A 156 -13.58 -4.66 -13.23
C LYS A 156 -12.11 -4.26 -13.35
N TRP A 157 -11.18 -5.21 -13.42
CA TRP A 157 -9.75 -4.92 -13.61
C TRP A 157 -9.44 -4.29 -14.97
N THR A 158 -10.08 -4.75 -16.05
CA THR A 158 -9.96 -4.13 -17.37
C THR A 158 -10.41 -2.67 -17.33
N VAL A 159 -11.60 -2.41 -16.78
CA VAL A 159 -12.15 -1.06 -16.69
C VAL A 159 -11.29 -0.14 -15.80
N ILE A 160 -10.72 -0.66 -14.70
CA ILE A 160 -9.73 0.08 -13.90
C ILE A 160 -8.49 0.43 -14.74
N GLY A 161 -8.02 -0.50 -15.57
CA GLY A 161 -6.93 -0.25 -16.51
C GLY A 161 -7.23 0.91 -17.44
N ASP A 162 -8.44 0.95 -18.00
CA ASP A 162 -8.87 2.03 -18.90
C ASP A 162 -8.98 3.38 -18.18
N TRP A 163 -9.67 3.42 -17.03
CA TRP A 163 -9.83 4.66 -16.26
C TRP A 163 -8.52 5.19 -15.70
N LEU A 164 -7.67 4.31 -15.17
CA LEU A 164 -6.45 4.76 -14.50
C LEU A 164 -5.29 4.93 -15.46
N ASN A 165 -5.44 4.72 -16.76
CA ASN A 165 -4.38 4.86 -17.75
C ASN A 165 -4.74 5.88 -18.85
N PRO A 166 -4.88 7.18 -18.52
CA PRO A 166 -5.05 8.21 -19.55
C PRO A 166 -3.84 8.18 -20.49
N GLY A 167 -4.12 8.09 -21.78
CA GLY A 167 -3.11 8.08 -22.82
C GLY A 167 -2.48 9.47 -22.92
N THR A 168 -1.15 9.55 -22.89
CA THR A 168 -0.39 10.80 -23.09
C THR A 168 -0.63 11.92 -22.07
N ARG A 169 0.34 12.85 -21.98
CA ARG A 169 0.39 13.92 -20.97
C ARG A 169 -0.74 14.96 -21.05
N ASP A 170 -1.52 14.95 -22.13
CA ASP A 170 -2.57 15.93 -22.42
C ASP A 170 -3.99 15.40 -22.20
N ASP A 171 -4.14 14.14 -21.75
CA ASP A 171 -5.46 13.57 -21.53
C ASP A 171 -6.17 14.21 -20.33
N THR A 172 -7.48 14.42 -20.51
CA THR A 172 -8.33 14.88 -19.42
C THR A 172 -8.34 13.82 -18.33
N PRO A 173 -8.01 14.17 -17.08
CA PRO A 173 -7.98 13.20 -16.00
C PRO A 173 -9.37 12.57 -15.78
N PRO A 174 -9.44 11.34 -15.26
CA PRO A 174 -10.70 10.63 -15.12
C PRO A 174 -11.69 11.41 -14.25
N PRO A 175 -12.98 11.42 -14.59
CA PRO A 175 -14.00 12.08 -13.80
C PRO A 175 -14.11 11.45 -12.40
N LYS A 176 -14.59 12.26 -11.46
CA LYS A 176 -14.67 11.91 -10.03
C LYS A 176 -15.43 10.61 -9.74
N ASN A 177 -16.49 10.33 -10.50
CA ASN A 177 -17.25 9.08 -10.38
C ASN A 177 -16.41 7.85 -10.75
N GLU A 178 -15.62 7.91 -11.82
CA GLU A 178 -14.74 6.80 -12.24
C GLU A 178 -13.64 6.56 -11.20
N LEU A 179 -13.02 7.62 -10.67
CA LEU A 179 -12.04 7.50 -9.59
C LEU A 179 -12.64 6.84 -8.33
N LYS A 180 -13.86 7.22 -7.96
CA LYS A 180 -14.58 6.62 -6.82
C LYS A 180 -14.94 5.16 -7.06
N MET A 181 -15.38 4.81 -8.28
CA MET A 181 -15.67 3.42 -8.64
C MET A 181 -14.41 2.57 -8.64
N ALA A 182 -13.32 3.05 -9.25
CA ALA A 182 -12.01 2.39 -9.21
C ALA A 182 -11.56 2.14 -7.76
N PHE A 183 -11.63 3.17 -6.90
CA PHE A 183 -11.32 3.00 -5.48
C PHE A 183 -12.21 1.95 -4.79
N GLY A 184 -13.51 1.94 -5.11
CA GLY A 184 -14.48 0.96 -4.61
C GLY A 184 -14.11 -0.47 -4.97
N TYR A 185 -13.80 -0.73 -6.25
CA TYR A 185 -13.39 -2.04 -6.75
C TYR A 185 -12.05 -2.48 -6.15
N LEU A 186 -11.05 -1.61 -6.09
CA LEU A 186 -9.76 -1.95 -5.49
C LEU A 186 -9.90 -2.32 -4.00
N ARG A 187 -10.76 -1.61 -3.26
CA ARG A 187 -11.07 -1.94 -1.87
C ARG A 187 -11.76 -3.30 -1.74
N GLU A 188 -12.64 -3.64 -2.67
CA GLU A 188 -13.28 -4.96 -2.75
C GLU A 188 -12.25 -6.06 -3.00
N PHE A 189 -11.31 -5.87 -3.92
CA PHE A 189 -10.26 -6.87 -4.18
C PHE A 189 -9.36 -7.12 -2.98
N VAL A 190 -8.97 -6.07 -2.25
CA VAL A 190 -8.24 -6.22 -0.99
C VAL A 190 -9.04 -7.09 -0.02
N LYS A 191 -10.34 -6.83 0.13
CA LYS A 191 -11.21 -7.61 1.02
C LYS A 191 -11.30 -9.07 0.59
N VAL A 192 -11.58 -9.34 -0.68
CA VAL A 192 -11.86 -10.69 -1.20
C VAL A 192 -10.58 -11.52 -1.29
N TYR A 193 -9.51 -10.97 -1.86
CA TYR A 193 -8.31 -11.76 -2.21
C TYR A 193 -7.19 -11.65 -1.18
N LEU A 194 -7.00 -10.49 -0.55
CA LEU A 194 -5.88 -10.28 0.37
C LEU A 194 -6.27 -10.61 1.81
N ARG A 195 -7.46 -10.19 2.26
CA ARG A 195 -7.97 -10.43 3.62
C ARG A 195 -8.78 -11.73 3.77
N GLY A 196 -9.35 -12.25 2.68
CA GLY A 196 -10.05 -13.54 2.70
C GLY A 196 -9.10 -14.71 3.03
N SER A 197 -9.54 -15.61 3.91
CA SER A 197 -8.84 -16.83 4.33
C SER A 197 -8.38 -17.70 3.15
N PRO A 198 -7.31 -18.49 3.31
CA PRO A 198 -6.77 -19.34 2.26
C PRO A 198 -7.86 -20.30 1.77
N VAL A 199 -8.08 -20.32 0.46
CA VAL A 199 -8.93 -21.34 -0.16
C VAL A 199 -8.30 -22.69 0.13
N SER A 200 -8.97 -23.48 0.94
CA SER A 200 -8.65 -24.90 1.15
C SER A 200 -8.68 -25.60 -0.20
N VAL A 201 -7.52 -26.10 -0.63
CA VAL A 201 -7.42 -27.00 -1.76
C VAL A 201 -8.13 -28.29 -1.36
N ALA A 202 -9.28 -28.56 -1.96
CA ALA A 202 -9.94 -29.85 -1.82
C ALA A 202 -9.05 -30.89 -2.54
N THR A 203 -8.56 -31.86 -1.76
CA THR A 203 -8.00 -33.14 -2.21
C THR A 203 -8.97 -33.94 -3.06
#